data_AF-A0A961JUP5-F1
#
_entry.id   AF-A0A961JUP5-F1
#
_cell.length_a   1.000
_cell.length_b   1.000
_cell.length_c   1.000
_cell.angle_alpha   90.00
_cell.angle_beta   90.00
_cell.angle_gamma   90.00
#
_symmetry.space_group_name_H-M   'P 1'
#
loop_
_entity.id
_entity.type
_entity.pdbx_description
1 polymer ?
#
loop_
_entity_poly.entity_id
_entity_poly.type
_entity_poly.pdbx_seq_one_letter_code
_entity_poly.pdbx_strand_id
1 'polypeptide(L)'
;MARVLRFLVLVAVSVAIVVLAVWVGLRRIDDMAKPATSSDFVRAEGRGLIRDGAPFRFRAVAFANDYDLELGDYGFTLATSRHHRERDFARVADLGFNAVRFALNATWYRDDPRAFWRWLDRNVGWARDNGVLLILDLHVPIGGTWLDASDPAPDFSIWTDPEVAAENVAFWLAIAERYRYEPTIAAYDLLNEPVTADATGAAWRQLAAEMVRAVRSVDPNHLLIVAPVYGKDRSFEPVGPEDQFLVDDRNAMYDFHFYEPIAFTHQTAAWLVPPILDGGRYPDPEVIVPTGAQVQLLDSSLSGPTLVPGDSGWQRYEGDWVAITDPRAVAALPIATMRAGARGSIRFDEIEVFEHDVASDTIRRVVHAPLEAGDLAKWWEWGEVAPQSYAGHFTRDTTDGSGDGAGDGASLGIDGDTARVGFLGWSSDDHWFRITPGNRYRI
;
A
#
# COMPACT_ATOMS: atom_id res chain seq x y z
N MET A 1 -31.03 7.42 63.46
CA MET A 1 -32.14 7.70 62.51
C MET A 1 -31.72 8.56 61.31
N ALA A 2 -31.07 9.72 61.50
CA ALA A 2 -30.76 10.64 60.39
C ALA A 2 -29.81 10.11 59.29
N ARG A 3 -28.87 9.21 59.61
CA ARG A 3 -27.95 8.61 58.61
C ARG A 3 -28.63 7.59 57.69
N VAL A 4 -29.59 6.83 58.22
CA VAL A 4 -30.36 5.84 57.44
C VAL A 4 -31.31 6.53 56.45
N LEU A 5 -31.91 7.65 56.87
CA LEU A 5 -32.79 8.45 56.01
C LEU A 5 -32.02 9.07 54.82
N ARG A 6 -30.79 9.57 55.04
CA ARG A 6 -29.94 10.11 53.96
C ARG A 6 -29.51 9.04 52.95
N PHE A 7 -29.23 7.82 53.42
CA PHE A 7 -28.88 6.70 52.53
C PHE A 7 -30.06 6.27 51.66
N LEU A 8 -31.25 6.18 52.23
CA LEU A 8 -32.47 5.83 51.48
C LEU A 8 -32.86 6.89 50.44
N VAL A 9 -32.67 8.17 50.75
CA VAL A 9 -32.90 9.26 49.78
C VAL A 9 -31.89 9.20 48.64
N LEU A 10 -30.61 8.90 48.93
CA LEU A 10 -29.58 8.76 47.88
C LEU A 10 -29.90 7.60 46.93
N VAL A 11 -30.30 6.45 47.47
CA VAL A 11 -30.68 5.26 46.67
C VAL A 11 -31.92 5.55 45.81
N ALA A 12 -32.93 6.24 46.37
CA ALA A 12 -34.14 6.60 45.61
C ALA A 12 -33.84 7.57 44.45
N VAL A 13 -32.95 8.56 44.66
CA VAL A 13 -32.52 9.49 43.60
C VAL A 13 -31.73 8.77 42.51
N SER A 14 -30.84 7.84 42.87
CA SER A 14 -30.07 7.04 41.89
C SER A 14 -30.97 6.12 41.06
N VAL A 15 -31.97 5.48 41.67
CA VAL A 15 -32.94 4.64 40.93
C VAL A 15 -33.80 5.48 39.99
N ALA A 16 -34.22 6.68 40.40
CA ALA A 16 -34.98 7.59 39.56
C ALA A 16 -34.17 8.09 38.33
N ILE A 17 -32.86 8.33 38.50
CA ILE A 17 -31.97 8.72 37.40
C ILE A 17 -31.79 7.58 36.39
N VAL A 18 -31.64 6.33 36.85
CA VAL A 18 -31.52 5.16 35.96
C VAL A 18 -32.83 4.93 35.20
N VAL A 19 -33.98 5.03 35.86
CA VAL A 19 -35.29 4.89 35.19
C VAL A 19 -35.52 5.99 34.17
N LEU A 20 -35.12 7.24 34.47
CA LEU A 20 -35.24 8.35 33.52
C LEU A 20 -34.27 8.19 32.33
N ALA A 21 -33.05 7.69 32.54
CA ALA A 21 -32.10 7.41 31.48
C ALA A 21 -32.57 6.28 30.56
N VAL A 22 -33.15 5.21 31.13
CA VAL A 22 -33.77 4.11 30.36
C VAL A 22 -34.99 4.61 29.58
N TRP A 23 -35.82 5.49 30.16
CA TRP A 23 -37.01 6.03 29.50
C TRP A 23 -36.68 7.05 28.39
N VAL A 24 -35.67 7.90 28.60
CA VAL A 24 -35.14 8.80 27.55
C VAL A 24 -34.44 8.00 26.43
N GLY A 25 -33.78 6.90 26.77
CA GLY A 25 -33.22 5.95 25.81
C GLY A 25 -34.29 5.29 24.95
N LEU A 26 -35.40 4.83 25.57
CA LEU A 26 -36.52 4.20 24.87
C LEU A 26 -37.26 5.17 23.94
N ARG A 27 -37.41 6.45 24.31
CA ARG A 27 -38.06 7.46 23.44
C ARG A 27 -37.25 7.86 22.20
N ARG A 28 -35.96 7.55 22.13
CA ARG A 28 -35.15 7.76 20.92
C ARG A 28 -35.21 6.60 19.92
N ILE A 29 -35.84 5.49 20.29
CA ILE A 29 -35.96 4.30 19.44
C ILE A 29 -37.18 4.40 18.49
N ASP A 30 -38.11 5.33 18.74
CA ASP A 30 -39.37 5.42 18.00
C ASP A 30 -39.28 6.10 16.61
N ASP A 31 -38.10 6.56 16.16
CA ASP A 31 -37.90 7.19 14.84
C ASP A 31 -37.02 6.36 13.86
N MET A 32 -36.74 5.09 14.17
CA MET A 32 -35.90 4.25 13.32
C MET A 32 -36.74 3.35 12.42
N ALA A 33 -36.36 3.30 11.14
CA ALA A 33 -36.88 2.40 10.12
C ALA A 33 -36.99 0.94 10.59
N LYS A 34 -37.74 0.11 9.84
CA LYS A 34 -37.89 -1.34 10.10
C LYS A 34 -36.56 -1.95 10.56
N PRO A 35 -36.56 -2.78 11.64
CA PRO A 35 -35.32 -3.40 12.11
C PRO A 35 -34.67 -4.18 10.96
N ALA A 36 -33.40 -3.86 10.71
CA ALA A 36 -32.63 -4.47 9.64
C ALA A 36 -32.63 -6.00 9.81
N THR A 37 -32.85 -6.71 8.70
CA THR A 37 -32.74 -8.17 8.66
C THR A 37 -31.31 -8.56 8.32
N SER A 38 -30.92 -9.80 8.62
CA SER A 38 -29.55 -10.26 8.34
C SER A 38 -29.19 -10.23 6.85
N SER A 39 -30.17 -10.23 5.94
CA SER A 39 -29.98 -10.11 4.50
C SER A 39 -29.60 -8.71 4.04
N ASP A 40 -29.93 -7.68 4.82
CA ASP A 40 -29.70 -6.27 4.44
C ASP A 40 -28.21 -5.90 4.50
N PHE A 41 -27.41 -6.69 5.21
CA PHE A 41 -25.97 -6.49 5.37
C PHE A 41 -25.18 -7.16 4.25
N VAL A 42 -24.08 -6.52 3.84
CA VAL A 42 -23.07 -7.17 3.00
C VAL A 42 -22.33 -8.22 3.82
N ARG A 43 -22.18 -9.42 3.27
CA ARG A 43 -21.42 -10.51 3.92
C ARG A 43 -20.45 -11.18 2.97
N ALA A 44 -19.36 -11.70 3.51
CA ALA A 44 -18.45 -12.57 2.78
C ALA A 44 -19.06 -13.97 2.59
N GLU A 45 -18.95 -14.51 1.37
CA GLU A 45 -19.25 -15.91 1.06
C GLU A 45 -18.16 -16.46 0.14
N GLY A 46 -17.27 -17.27 0.71
CA GLY A 46 -16.08 -17.76 0.00
C GLY A 46 -15.18 -16.62 -0.45
N ARG A 47 -15.03 -16.44 -1.77
CA ARG A 47 -14.23 -15.36 -2.37
C ARG A 47 -15.09 -14.18 -2.85
N GLY A 48 -16.39 -14.21 -2.60
CA GLY A 48 -17.34 -13.20 -3.04
C GLY A 48 -18.01 -12.49 -1.88
N LEU A 49 -18.83 -11.49 -2.22
CA LEU A 49 -19.74 -10.83 -1.30
C LEU A 49 -21.17 -11.16 -1.70
N ILE A 50 -22.04 -11.22 -0.71
CA ILE A 50 -23.49 -11.34 -0.89
C ILE A 50 -24.22 -10.22 -0.16
N ARG A 51 -25.35 -9.79 -0.71
CA ARG A 51 -26.31 -8.89 -0.07
C ARG A 51 -27.69 -9.24 -0.62
N ASP A 52 -28.71 -9.28 0.22
CA ASP A 52 -30.07 -9.66 -0.17
C ASP A 52 -30.17 -11.03 -0.88
N GLY A 53 -29.27 -11.96 -0.51
CA GLY A 53 -29.20 -13.30 -1.09
C GLY A 53 -28.63 -13.36 -2.53
N ALA A 54 -28.11 -12.25 -3.04
CA ALA A 54 -27.52 -12.17 -4.37
C ALA A 54 -26.02 -11.81 -4.30
N PRO A 55 -25.21 -12.22 -5.30
CA PRO A 55 -23.84 -11.76 -5.43
C PRO A 55 -23.76 -10.23 -5.47
N PHE A 56 -22.84 -9.68 -4.69
CA PHE A 56 -22.65 -8.26 -4.51
C PHE A 56 -21.22 -7.84 -4.88
N ARG A 57 -21.08 -6.61 -5.38
CA ARG A 57 -19.78 -6.00 -5.68
C ARG A 57 -19.81 -4.53 -5.29
N PHE A 58 -18.81 -4.11 -4.51
CA PHE A 58 -18.56 -2.70 -4.29
C PHE A 58 -18.04 -2.05 -5.58
N ARG A 59 -18.64 -0.91 -5.92
CA ARG A 59 -18.11 0.11 -6.83
C ARG A 59 -18.01 1.35 -5.97
N ALA A 60 -16.84 1.58 -5.39
CA ALA A 60 -16.64 2.59 -4.37
C ALA A 60 -15.74 3.72 -4.87
N VAL A 61 -15.91 4.89 -4.26
CA VAL A 61 -14.94 6.01 -4.30
C VAL A 61 -14.47 6.30 -2.88
N ALA A 62 -13.24 6.78 -2.72
CA ALA A 62 -12.72 7.20 -1.43
C ALA A 62 -13.16 8.64 -1.12
N PHE A 63 -13.69 8.85 0.07
CA PHE A 63 -13.88 10.16 0.67
C PHE A 63 -12.79 10.32 1.72
N ALA A 64 -11.70 10.99 1.34
CA ALA A 64 -10.54 11.23 2.20
C ALA A 64 -10.84 12.17 3.36
N ASN A 65 -12.00 12.83 3.41
CA ASN A 65 -12.39 13.68 4.53
C ASN A 65 -11.32 14.73 4.93
N ASP A 66 -10.40 15.10 4.04
CA ASP A 66 -9.24 15.96 4.31
C ASP A 66 -8.60 15.66 5.69
N TYR A 67 -8.40 14.37 6.01
CA TYR A 67 -7.91 13.94 7.33
C TYR A 67 -6.50 14.48 7.67
N ASP A 68 -5.77 14.90 6.65
CA ASP A 68 -4.45 15.52 6.66
C ASP A 68 -4.49 17.03 6.94
N LEU A 69 -5.66 17.67 6.82
CA LEU A 69 -5.83 19.10 7.08
C LEU A 69 -6.32 19.36 8.50
N GLU A 70 -5.68 20.30 9.18
CA GLU A 70 -6.23 20.88 10.40
C GLU A 70 -7.49 21.69 10.05
N LEU A 71 -8.66 21.14 10.36
CA LEU A 71 -9.96 21.79 10.16
C LEU A 71 -10.00 23.26 10.64
N GLY A 72 -9.28 23.54 11.74
CA GLY A 72 -9.17 24.86 12.35
C GLY A 72 -8.46 25.90 11.48
N ASP A 73 -7.44 25.50 10.71
CA ASP A 73 -6.68 26.39 9.82
C ASP A 73 -7.56 26.97 8.70
N TYR A 74 -8.62 26.25 8.36
CA TYR A 74 -9.62 26.65 7.37
C TYR A 74 -10.88 27.25 7.99
N GLY A 75 -10.89 27.48 9.30
CA GLY A 75 -12.02 28.06 10.04
C GLY A 75 -13.24 27.13 10.15
N PHE A 76 -13.04 25.81 10.01
CA PHE A 76 -14.09 24.82 10.15
C PHE A 76 -13.97 24.04 11.45
N THR A 77 -15.11 23.53 11.91
CA THR A 77 -15.18 22.47 12.93
C THR A 77 -15.68 21.22 12.22
N LEU A 78 -15.53 20.04 12.82
CA LEU A 78 -16.12 18.83 12.24
C LEU A 78 -17.64 18.96 12.00
N ALA A 79 -18.33 19.70 12.88
CA ALA A 79 -19.75 19.97 12.74
C ALA A 79 -20.10 20.88 11.54
N THR A 80 -19.22 21.83 11.20
CA THR A 80 -19.38 22.81 10.11
C THR A 80 -18.54 22.48 8.87
N SER A 81 -17.80 21.36 8.90
CA SER A 81 -16.96 20.90 7.82
C SER A 81 -17.77 20.78 6.54
N ARG A 82 -17.13 21.18 5.45
CA ARG A 82 -17.68 21.17 4.10
C ARG A 82 -17.09 20.06 3.24
N HIS A 83 -16.32 19.13 3.83
CA HIS A 83 -15.63 18.05 3.11
C HIS A 83 -16.63 17.30 2.22
N HIS A 84 -17.80 16.97 2.78
CA HIS A 84 -18.91 16.36 2.07
C HIS A 84 -20.25 16.98 2.42
N ARG A 85 -21.18 16.93 1.47
CA ARG A 85 -22.57 17.31 1.59
C ARG A 85 -23.43 16.23 0.94
N GLU A 86 -24.72 16.24 1.23
CA GLU A 86 -25.70 15.32 0.63
C GLU A 86 -25.58 15.21 -0.90
N ARG A 87 -25.40 16.33 -1.59
CA ARG A 87 -25.23 16.37 -3.06
C ARG A 87 -24.05 15.55 -3.57
N ASP A 88 -23.03 15.34 -2.74
CA ASP A 88 -21.83 14.58 -3.14
C ASP A 88 -22.16 13.09 -3.13
N PHE A 89 -22.99 12.60 -2.19
CA PHE A 89 -23.54 11.24 -2.20
C PHE A 89 -24.49 11.01 -3.38
N ALA A 90 -25.34 11.99 -3.70
CA ALA A 90 -26.17 11.94 -4.91
C ALA A 90 -25.30 11.78 -6.16
N ARG A 91 -24.20 12.53 -6.26
CA ARG A 91 -23.26 12.43 -7.38
C ARG A 91 -22.57 11.07 -7.46
N VAL A 92 -22.19 10.48 -6.32
CA VAL A 92 -21.63 9.12 -6.27
C VAL A 92 -22.61 8.13 -6.90
N ALA A 93 -23.89 8.19 -6.52
CA ALA A 93 -24.93 7.36 -7.11
C ALA A 93 -25.13 7.62 -8.62
N ASP A 94 -25.18 8.89 -9.04
CA ASP A 94 -25.33 9.29 -10.44
C ASP A 94 -24.18 8.79 -11.33
N LEU A 95 -22.96 8.69 -10.78
CA LEU A 95 -21.78 8.14 -11.46
C LEU A 95 -21.80 6.59 -11.54
N GLY A 96 -22.78 5.94 -10.91
CA GLY A 96 -22.94 4.47 -10.93
C GLY A 96 -22.18 3.73 -9.82
N PHE A 97 -21.55 4.46 -8.90
CA PHE A 97 -20.98 3.90 -7.68
C PHE A 97 -22.09 3.55 -6.68
N ASN A 98 -21.85 2.54 -5.86
CA ASN A 98 -22.81 2.08 -4.85
C ASN A 98 -22.28 2.18 -3.41
N ALA A 99 -21.04 2.64 -3.24
CA ALA A 99 -20.44 2.79 -1.93
C ALA A 99 -19.42 3.94 -1.89
N VAL A 100 -19.09 4.35 -0.68
CA VAL A 100 -17.99 5.27 -0.36
C VAL A 100 -17.10 4.61 0.68
N ARG A 101 -15.79 4.56 0.44
CA ARG A 101 -14.79 4.29 1.48
C ARG A 101 -14.55 5.60 2.21
N PHE A 102 -15.10 5.69 3.42
CA PHE A 102 -15.25 6.92 4.18
C PHE A 102 -14.20 6.97 5.27
N ALA A 103 -13.16 7.77 5.06
CA ALA A 103 -12.00 7.85 5.94
C ALA A 103 -12.36 8.48 7.29
N LEU A 104 -11.97 7.83 8.38
CA LEU A 104 -12.15 8.29 9.74
C LEU A 104 -10.80 8.69 10.32
N ASN A 105 -10.80 9.81 11.02
CA ASN A 105 -9.72 10.20 11.91
C ASN A 105 -10.19 10.00 13.36
N ALA A 106 -9.60 9.01 14.05
CA ALA A 106 -10.00 8.67 15.42
C ALA A 106 -9.63 9.75 16.44
N THR A 107 -8.67 10.63 16.13
CA THR A 107 -8.35 11.78 16.99
C THR A 107 -9.53 12.73 17.13
N TRP A 108 -10.35 12.90 16.07
CA TRP A 108 -11.56 13.72 16.16
C TRP A 108 -12.59 13.18 17.14
N TYR A 109 -12.69 11.85 17.26
CA TYR A 109 -13.51 11.21 18.27
C TYR A 109 -12.91 11.41 19.67
N ARG A 110 -11.59 11.22 19.82
CA ARG A 110 -10.90 11.43 21.10
C ARG A 110 -11.10 12.87 21.63
N ASP A 111 -11.03 13.85 20.74
CA ASP A 111 -11.02 15.27 21.09
C ASP A 111 -12.44 15.82 21.36
N ASP A 112 -13.43 15.49 20.51
CA ASP A 112 -14.84 15.84 20.74
C ASP A 112 -15.78 14.74 20.23
N PRO A 113 -16.08 13.72 21.07
CA PRO A 113 -16.98 12.63 20.71
C PRO A 113 -18.36 13.14 20.27
N ARG A 114 -18.84 14.25 20.85
CA ARG A 114 -20.16 14.78 20.58
C ARG A 114 -20.22 15.40 19.18
N ALA A 115 -19.19 16.10 18.75
CA ALA A 115 -19.08 16.62 17.38
C ALA A 115 -18.89 15.50 16.37
N PHE A 116 -18.02 14.53 16.68
CA PHE A 116 -17.79 13.35 15.86
C PHE A 116 -19.08 12.60 15.53
N TRP A 117 -19.89 12.27 16.55
CA TRP A 117 -21.14 11.55 16.32
C TRP A 117 -22.12 12.34 15.46
N ARG A 118 -22.31 13.64 15.72
CA ARG A 118 -23.21 14.47 14.89
C ARG A 118 -22.77 14.51 13.43
N TRP A 119 -21.47 14.56 13.19
CA TRP A 119 -20.92 14.58 11.84
C TRP A 119 -21.10 13.22 11.14
N LEU A 120 -20.75 12.12 11.81
CA LEU A 120 -20.85 10.79 11.22
C LEU A 120 -22.32 10.39 10.98
N ASP A 121 -23.20 10.63 11.96
CA ASP A 121 -24.64 10.35 11.84
C ASP A 121 -25.26 11.04 10.62
N ARG A 122 -24.85 12.29 10.38
CA ARG A 122 -25.34 13.09 9.24
C ARG A 122 -24.87 12.53 7.91
N ASN A 123 -23.61 12.09 7.82
CA ASN A 123 -23.09 11.45 6.60
C ASN A 123 -23.73 10.08 6.36
N VAL A 124 -23.95 9.28 7.42
CA VAL A 124 -24.72 8.02 7.34
C VAL A 124 -26.14 8.29 6.84
N GLY A 125 -26.78 9.35 7.34
CA GLY A 125 -28.09 9.79 6.85
C GLY A 125 -28.09 10.12 5.35
N TRP A 126 -27.15 10.97 4.91
CA TRP A 126 -27.03 11.33 3.50
C TRP A 126 -26.72 10.13 2.60
N ALA A 127 -25.85 9.22 3.03
CA ALA A 127 -25.56 7.99 2.30
C ALA A 127 -26.82 7.13 2.16
N ARG A 128 -27.57 6.95 3.27
CA ARG A 128 -28.84 6.20 3.30
C ARG A 128 -29.87 6.78 2.34
N ASP A 129 -30.06 8.10 2.39
CA ASP A 129 -31.06 8.81 1.57
C ASP A 129 -30.74 8.75 0.07
N ASN A 130 -29.48 8.50 -0.29
CA ASN A 130 -29.01 8.37 -1.68
C ASN A 130 -28.74 6.92 -2.10
N GLY A 131 -29.05 5.93 -1.25
CA GLY A 131 -28.82 4.51 -1.57
C GLY A 131 -27.33 4.15 -1.76
N VAL A 132 -26.43 4.90 -1.13
CA VAL A 132 -24.99 4.69 -1.17
C VAL A 132 -24.55 4.05 0.15
N LEU A 133 -23.76 2.99 0.07
CA LEU A 133 -23.22 2.33 1.25
C LEU A 133 -21.96 3.02 1.77
N LEU A 134 -21.66 2.85 3.06
CA LEU A 134 -20.41 3.32 3.66
C LEU A 134 -19.53 2.14 4.05
N ILE A 135 -18.26 2.22 3.68
CA ILE A 135 -17.17 1.45 4.27
C ILE A 135 -16.46 2.42 5.21
N LEU A 136 -16.59 2.23 6.51
CA LEU A 136 -15.91 3.09 7.49
C LEU A 136 -14.46 2.64 7.62
N ASP A 137 -13.52 3.52 7.29
CA ASP A 137 -12.09 3.23 7.23
C ASP A 137 -11.35 3.97 8.34
N LEU A 138 -10.72 3.26 9.27
CA LEU A 138 -9.82 3.91 10.22
C LEU A 138 -8.54 4.33 9.51
N HIS A 139 -8.59 5.53 8.94
CA HIS A 139 -7.53 6.07 8.10
C HIS A 139 -6.43 6.71 8.93
N VAL A 140 -6.81 7.47 9.96
CA VAL A 140 -5.89 8.08 10.92
C VAL A 140 -6.20 7.53 12.31
N PRO A 141 -5.40 6.57 12.81
CA PRO A 141 -5.58 6.03 14.15
C PRO A 141 -5.12 7.03 15.23
N ILE A 142 -5.47 6.73 16.47
CA ILE A 142 -4.86 7.41 17.62
C ILE A 142 -3.43 6.88 17.79
N GLY A 143 -2.46 7.80 17.85
CA GLY A 143 -1.05 7.47 18.06
C GLY A 143 -0.35 6.82 16.87
N GLY A 144 -0.87 7.04 15.67
CA GLY A 144 -0.26 6.59 14.43
C GLY A 144 -0.74 7.44 13.27
N THR A 145 0.05 7.47 12.20
CA THR A 145 -0.33 8.07 10.93
C THR A 145 0.14 7.16 9.80
N TRP A 146 -0.35 7.42 8.59
CA TRP A 146 0.32 6.99 7.38
C TRP A 146 1.77 7.50 7.40
N LEU A 147 2.75 6.67 7.02
CA LEU A 147 4.16 7.05 7.05
C LEU A 147 4.45 8.10 5.96
N ASP A 148 4.35 9.37 6.32
CA ASP A 148 4.82 10.47 5.49
C ASP A 148 6.36 10.51 5.55
N ALA A 149 7.01 10.20 4.43
CA ALA A 149 8.47 10.22 4.33
C ALA A 149 9.07 11.62 4.55
N SER A 150 8.26 12.68 4.49
CA SER A 150 8.67 14.04 4.79
C SER A 150 8.53 14.43 6.27
N ASP A 151 7.79 13.63 7.07
CA ASP A 151 7.66 13.85 8.50
C ASP A 151 8.97 13.44 9.22
N PRO A 152 9.67 14.37 9.89
CA PRO A 152 10.90 14.04 10.61
C PRO A 152 10.67 13.22 11.89
N ALA A 153 9.42 13.09 12.36
CA ALA A 153 9.10 12.41 13.62
C ALA A 153 7.73 11.70 13.59
N PRO A 154 7.52 10.72 12.69
CA PRO A 154 6.27 9.97 12.61
C PRO A 154 5.93 9.27 13.93
N ASP A 155 4.66 9.34 14.33
CA ASP A 155 4.15 8.69 15.55
C ASP A 155 3.90 7.20 15.30
N PHE A 156 4.52 6.36 16.14
CA PHE A 156 4.35 4.90 16.14
C PHE A 156 3.81 4.38 17.48
N SER A 157 3.26 5.27 18.33
CA SER A 157 2.79 4.94 19.68
C SER A 157 1.66 3.90 19.69
N ILE A 158 0.84 3.80 18.64
CA ILE A 158 -0.14 2.73 18.46
C ILE A 158 0.50 1.32 18.56
N TRP A 159 1.78 1.20 18.22
CA TRP A 159 2.50 -0.08 18.26
C TRP A 159 3.35 -0.26 19.52
N THR A 160 3.72 0.83 20.19
CA THR A 160 4.67 0.79 21.32
C THR A 160 4.03 1.10 22.68
N ASP A 161 2.86 1.73 22.69
CA ASP A 161 2.10 2.09 23.89
C ASP A 161 0.78 1.30 23.94
N PRO A 162 0.64 0.35 24.89
CA PRO A 162 -0.58 -0.42 25.06
C PRO A 162 -1.84 0.42 25.37
N GLU A 163 -1.71 1.59 25.99
CA GLU A 163 -2.85 2.46 26.28
C GLU A 163 -3.40 3.07 24.99
N VAL A 164 -2.51 3.52 24.10
CA VAL A 164 -2.84 4.05 22.78
C VAL A 164 -3.46 2.97 21.88
N ALA A 165 -2.91 1.76 21.89
CA ALA A 165 -3.52 0.62 21.20
C ALA A 165 -4.95 0.35 21.69
N ALA A 166 -5.16 0.37 23.01
CA ALA A 166 -6.47 0.16 23.63
C ALA A 166 -7.48 1.28 23.30
N GLU A 167 -7.04 2.53 23.11
CA GLU A 167 -7.91 3.62 22.65
C GLU A 167 -8.50 3.34 21.26
N ASN A 168 -7.70 2.79 20.33
CA ASN A 168 -8.18 2.42 19.00
C ASN A 168 -9.15 1.23 19.05
N VAL A 169 -8.92 0.26 19.93
CA VAL A 169 -9.89 -0.83 20.19
C VAL A 169 -11.20 -0.29 20.75
N ALA A 170 -11.13 0.66 21.69
CA ALA A 170 -12.30 1.30 22.28
C ALA A 170 -13.08 2.16 21.25
N PHE A 171 -12.37 2.81 20.33
CA PHE A 171 -12.97 3.54 19.21
C PHE A 171 -13.82 2.61 18.34
N TRP A 172 -13.27 1.48 17.91
CA TRP A 172 -14.02 0.49 17.12
C TRP A 172 -15.20 -0.11 17.87
N LEU A 173 -15.04 -0.40 19.17
CA LEU A 173 -16.14 -0.85 20.03
C LEU A 173 -17.28 0.18 20.05
N ALA A 174 -16.97 1.46 20.14
CA ALA A 174 -17.96 2.53 20.17
C ALA A 174 -18.69 2.70 18.82
N ILE A 175 -17.98 2.60 17.69
CA ILE A 175 -18.54 2.59 16.34
C ILE A 175 -19.50 1.40 16.18
N ALA A 176 -19.04 0.20 16.51
CA ALA A 176 -19.81 -1.03 16.36
C ALA A 176 -21.07 -1.03 17.25
N GLU A 177 -20.94 -0.64 18.52
CA GLU A 177 -22.08 -0.53 19.44
C GLU A 177 -23.13 0.44 18.88
N ARG A 178 -22.70 1.60 18.37
CA ARG A 178 -23.61 2.61 17.81
C ARG A 178 -24.35 2.13 16.56
N TYR A 179 -23.65 1.46 15.66
CA TYR A 179 -24.16 1.19 14.30
C TYR A 179 -24.50 -0.27 14.02
N ARG A 180 -24.44 -1.20 14.98
CA ARG A 180 -24.72 -2.65 14.80
C ARG A 180 -26.01 -3.04 14.05
N TYR A 181 -26.97 -2.12 13.92
CA TYR A 181 -28.23 -2.30 13.19
C TYR A 181 -28.41 -1.35 11.99
N GLU A 182 -27.34 -0.72 11.51
CA GLU A 182 -27.35 0.24 10.40
C GLU A 182 -26.80 -0.38 9.10
N PRO A 183 -27.65 -0.93 8.21
CA PRO A 183 -27.19 -1.63 6.99
C PRO A 183 -26.70 -0.69 5.88
N THR A 184 -26.81 0.63 6.06
CA THR A 184 -26.14 1.62 5.20
C THR A 184 -24.63 1.53 5.37
N ILE A 185 -24.15 1.16 6.57
CA ILE A 185 -22.76 0.83 6.77
C ILE A 185 -22.58 -0.62 6.35
N ALA A 186 -21.75 -0.84 5.34
CA ALA A 186 -21.54 -2.16 4.77
C ALA A 186 -20.34 -2.88 5.42
N ALA A 187 -19.33 -2.13 5.83
CA ALA A 187 -18.11 -2.69 6.39
C ALA A 187 -17.37 -1.75 7.34
N TYR A 188 -16.56 -2.34 8.21
CA TYR A 188 -15.53 -1.67 9.02
C TYR A 188 -14.16 -2.09 8.52
N ASP A 189 -13.41 -1.15 7.96
CA ASP A 189 -12.04 -1.29 7.51
C ASP A 189 -11.10 -0.87 8.64
N LEU A 190 -10.52 -1.89 9.28
CA LEU A 190 -10.02 -1.80 10.66
C LEU A 190 -8.83 -0.86 10.82
N LEU A 191 -7.98 -0.75 9.80
CA LEU A 191 -6.84 0.16 9.79
C LEU A 191 -6.27 0.28 8.38
N ASN A 192 -6.14 1.52 7.89
CA ASN A 192 -5.48 1.82 6.64
C ASN A 192 -3.96 1.60 6.73
N GLU A 193 -3.41 0.86 5.78
CA GLU A 193 -1.97 0.72 5.49
C GLU A 193 -1.04 0.65 6.72
N PRO A 194 -1.20 -0.36 7.59
CA PRO A 194 -0.43 -0.47 8.82
C PRO A 194 1.07 -0.67 8.55
N VAL A 195 1.87 0.32 8.96
CA VAL A 195 3.34 0.25 9.04
C VAL A 195 3.71 0.04 10.50
N THR A 196 4.22 -1.15 10.84
CA THR A 196 4.51 -1.51 12.23
C THR A 196 5.91 -1.05 12.68
N ALA A 197 6.05 -0.84 13.99
CA ALA A 197 7.36 -0.56 14.61
C ALA A 197 8.22 -1.82 14.80
N ASP A 198 7.63 -3.01 14.70
CA ASP A 198 8.33 -4.29 14.82
C ASP A 198 8.68 -4.88 13.44
N ALA A 199 9.74 -5.68 13.41
CA ALA A 199 10.30 -6.31 12.20
C ALA A 199 9.39 -7.36 11.55
N THR A 200 8.34 -7.80 12.25
CA THR A 200 7.56 -8.96 11.82
C THR A 200 6.13 -8.62 11.42
N GLY A 201 5.65 -7.41 11.72
CA GLY A 201 4.23 -7.05 11.64
C GLY A 201 3.36 -7.70 12.71
N ALA A 202 3.95 -8.24 13.78
CA ALA A 202 3.19 -8.95 14.82
C ALA A 202 2.30 -8.00 15.61
N ALA A 203 2.70 -6.74 15.79
CA ALA A 203 1.89 -5.75 16.47
C ALA A 203 0.55 -5.51 15.75
N TRP A 204 0.57 -5.43 14.41
CA TRP A 204 -0.66 -5.30 13.63
C TRP A 204 -1.57 -6.54 13.77
N ARG A 205 -1.01 -7.74 13.63
CA ARG A 205 -1.79 -8.98 13.78
C ARG A 205 -2.48 -9.08 15.14
N GLN A 206 -1.78 -8.67 16.21
CA GLN A 206 -2.34 -8.66 17.55
C GLN A 206 -3.47 -7.62 17.67
N LEU A 207 -3.21 -6.38 17.23
CA LEU A 207 -4.18 -5.29 17.34
C LEU A 207 -5.45 -5.57 16.52
N ALA A 208 -5.29 -6.08 15.29
CA ALA A 208 -6.41 -6.51 14.45
C ALA A 208 -7.27 -7.56 15.17
N ALA A 209 -6.66 -8.57 15.79
CA ALA A 209 -7.39 -9.58 16.55
C ALA A 209 -8.13 -9.00 17.77
N GLU A 210 -7.58 -7.99 18.43
CA GLU A 210 -8.24 -7.27 19.53
C GLU A 210 -9.43 -6.45 19.05
N MET A 211 -9.28 -5.71 17.94
CA MET A 211 -10.36 -4.96 17.30
C MET A 211 -11.50 -5.87 16.83
N VAL A 212 -11.18 -6.99 16.17
CA VAL A 212 -12.16 -8.00 15.75
C VAL A 212 -12.98 -8.50 16.95
N ARG A 213 -12.32 -8.89 18.05
CA ARG A 213 -13.00 -9.35 19.26
C ARG A 213 -13.89 -8.26 19.87
N ALA A 214 -13.41 -7.03 19.93
CA ALA A 214 -14.18 -5.91 20.46
C ALA A 214 -15.43 -5.64 19.64
N VAL A 215 -15.31 -5.52 18.31
CA VAL A 215 -16.45 -5.34 17.41
C VAL A 215 -17.44 -6.50 17.55
N ARG A 216 -16.98 -7.75 17.49
CA ARG A 216 -17.86 -8.93 17.57
C ARG A 216 -18.53 -9.14 18.92
N SER A 217 -18.04 -8.49 19.98
CA SER A 217 -18.71 -8.51 21.29
C SER A 217 -20.08 -7.79 21.27
N VAL A 218 -20.30 -6.89 20.29
CA VAL A 218 -21.52 -6.05 20.19
C VAL A 218 -22.19 -6.11 18.81
N ASP A 219 -21.45 -6.47 17.76
CA ASP A 219 -21.90 -6.41 16.37
C ASP A 219 -21.54 -7.69 15.57
N PRO A 220 -22.51 -8.61 15.39
CA PRO A 220 -22.32 -9.83 14.62
C PRO A 220 -22.55 -9.66 13.11
N ASN A 221 -22.85 -8.45 12.62
CA ASN A 221 -23.43 -8.24 11.29
C ASN A 221 -22.46 -7.69 10.26
N HIS A 222 -21.73 -6.61 10.58
CA HIS A 222 -20.94 -5.87 9.61
C HIS A 222 -19.75 -6.68 9.08
N LEU A 223 -19.44 -6.54 7.79
CA LEU A 223 -18.23 -7.06 7.18
C LEU A 223 -17.00 -6.38 7.81
N LEU A 224 -15.95 -7.13 8.11
CA LEU A 224 -14.66 -6.57 8.52
C LEU A 224 -13.71 -6.54 7.33
N ILE A 225 -13.00 -5.45 7.10
CA ILE A 225 -11.92 -5.36 6.13
C ILE A 225 -10.59 -5.33 6.88
N VAL A 226 -9.65 -6.16 6.46
CA VAL A 226 -8.34 -6.31 7.10
C VAL A 226 -7.25 -6.11 6.06
N ALA A 227 -6.44 -5.09 6.29
CA ALA A 227 -5.26 -4.79 5.50
C ALA A 227 -4.09 -5.74 5.80
N PRO A 228 -3.25 -6.05 4.80
CA PRO A 228 -1.95 -6.70 5.03
C PRO A 228 -1.03 -5.78 5.85
N VAL A 229 0.12 -6.30 6.25
CA VAL A 229 1.19 -5.46 6.80
C VAL A 229 1.83 -4.66 5.66
N TYR A 230 1.65 -3.33 5.63
CA TYR A 230 2.21 -2.47 4.58
C TYR A 230 3.65 -2.05 4.82
N GLY A 231 4.13 -2.22 6.05
CA GLY A 231 5.50 -1.89 6.40
C GLY A 231 5.90 -2.45 7.76
N LYS A 232 7.20 -2.60 7.95
CA LYS A 232 7.84 -3.19 9.14
C LYS A 232 9.02 -2.32 9.52
N ASP A 233 9.44 -2.39 10.79
CA ASP A 233 10.56 -1.58 11.31
C ASP A 233 10.47 -0.08 10.96
N ARG A 234 9.25 0.48 10.92
CA ARG A 234 8.97 1.89 10.58
C ARG A 234 9.30 2.27 9.13
N SER A 235 9.34 1.30 8.21
CA SER A 235 9.54 1.53 6.78
C SER A 235 8.42 0.89 5.97
N PHE A 236 8.01 1.56 4.89
CA PHE A 236 7.19 0.92 3.86
C PHE A 236 7.98 -0.19 3.16
N GLU A 237 7.29 -1.25 2.78
CA GLU A 237 7.82 -2.36 1.99
C GLU A 237 6.86 -2.66 0.83
N PRO A 238 7.34 -3.24 -0.29
CA PRO A 238 6.45 -3.82 -1.30
C PRO A 238 5.54 -4.88 -0.66
N VAL A 239 4.23 -4.76 -0.88
CA VAL A 239 3.23 -5.62 -0.24
C VAL A 239 2.84 -6.76 -1.16
N GLY A 240 3.05 -8.00 -0.69
CA GLY A 240 2.63 -9.21 -1.37
C GLY A 240 1.46 -9.92 -0.68
N PRO A 241 0.84 -10.93 -1.32
CA PRO A 241 -0.15 -11.79 -0.68
C PRO A 241 0.34 -12.46 0.62
N GLU A 242 1.66 -12.64 0.77
CA GLU A 242 2.32 -13.20 1.95
C GLU A 242 2.31 -12.27 3.17
N ASP A 243 2.15 -10.95 2.99
CA ASP A 243 2.03 -9.98 4.08
C ASP A 243 0.60 -9.93 4.64
N GLN A 244 -0.32 -10.66 4.02
CA GLN A 244 -1.68 -10.81 4.49
C GLN A 244 -1.80 -11.92 5.52
N PHE A 245 -2.75 -11.79 6.45
CA PHE A 245 -2.99 -12.78 7.50
C PHE A 245 -4.48 -12.96 7.77
N LEU A 246 -4.83 -14.10 8.37
CA LEU A 246 -6.22 -14.41 8.70
C LEU A 246 -6.61 -13.90 10.08
N VAL A 247 -7.81 -13.33 10.17
CA VAL A 247 -8.50 -13.07 11.45
C VAL A 247 -9.50 -14.18 11.77
N ASP A 248 -9.82 -14.36 13.05
CA ASP A 248 -10.84 -15.33 13.50
C ASP A 248 -12.26 -14.76 13.31
N ASP A 249 -12.63 -14.51 12.05
CA ASP A 249 -13.96 -14.07 11.67
C ASP A 249 -14.38 -14.66 10.32
N ARG A 250 -15.62 -15.11 10.22
CA ARG A 250 -16.16 -15.71 8.97
C ARG A 250 -16.72 -14.69 8.00
N ASN A 251 -16.84 -13.43 8.43
CA ASN A 251 -17.39 -12.32 7.67
C ASN A 251 -16.32 -11.22 7.54
N ALA A 252 -15.18 -11.60 6.97
CA ALA A 252 -14.04 -10.73 6.70
C ALA A 252 -13.71 -10.68 5.20
N MET A 253 -13.25 -9.53 4.74
CA MET A 253 -12.69 -9.25 3.43
C MET A 253 -11.25 -8.73 3.62
N TYR A 254 -10.38 -9.03 2.67
CA TYR A 254 -8.98 -8.62 2.69
C TYR A 254 -8.77 -7.62 1.56
N ASP A 255 -8.16 -6.48 1.83
CA ASP A 255 -7.86 -5.46 0.84
C ASP A 255 -6.38 -5.42 0.47
N PHE A 256 -6.09 -4.71 -0.62
CA PHE A 256 -4.76 -4.39 -1.12
C PHE A 256 -4.90 -3.07 -1.89
N HIS A 257 -3.92 -2.19 -1.76
CA HIS A 257 -3.82 -0.93 -2.48
C HIS A 257 -2.74 -1.08 -3.54
N PHE A 258 -3.08 -0.71 -4.77
CA PHE A 258 -2.16 -0.79 -5.90
C PHE A 258 -2.28 0.49 -6.72
N TYR A 259 -1.12 1.10 -6.97
CA TYR A 259 -1.01 2.36 -7.70
C TYR A 259 0.04 2.24 -8.79
N GLU A 260 -0.15 1.31 -9.72
CA GLU A 260 0.86 0.92 -10.69
C GLU A 260 0.62 1.54 -12.09
N PRO A 261 1.67 2.08 -12.74
CA PRO A 261 3.00 2.38 -12.19
C PRO A 261 2.97 3.58 -11.23
N ILE A 262 3.69 3.51 -10.10
CA ILE A 262 3.77 4.62 -9.12
C ILE A 262 4.21 5.92 -9.79
N ALA A 263 5.16 5.83 -10.73
CA ALA A 263 5.60 6.97 -11.51
C ALA A 263 4.44 7.73 -12.15
N PHE A 264 3.54 7.02 -12.82
CA PHE A 264 2.40 7.61 -13.50
C PHE A 264 1.30 8.09 -12.53
N THR A 265 0.98 7.28 -11.51
CA THR A 265 -0.16 7.54 -10.62
C THR A 265 0.10 8.65 -9.60
N HIS A 266 1.36 8.87 -9.23
CA HIS A 266 1.78 9.85 -8.22
C HIS A 266 2.60 11.00 -8.81
N GLN A 267 2.36 11.34 -10.08
CA GLN A 267 2.95 12.54 -10.68
C GLN A 267 2.59 13.77 -9.86
N THR A 268 3.59 14.59 -9.55
CA THR A 268 3.51 15.80 -8.74
C THR A 268 3.08 15.58 -7.28
N ALA A 269 3.01 14.33 -6.81
CA ALA A 269 2.74 14.03 -5.40
C ALA A 269 3.90 14.52 -4.52
N ALA A 270 3.61 15.48 -3.65
CA ALA A 270 4.64 16.13 -2.82
C ALA A 270 5.20 15.23 -1.71
N TRP A 271 4.47 14.18 -1.34
CA TRP A 271 4.86 13.22 -0.29
C TRP A 271 5.79 12.10 -0.79
N LEU A 272 6.01 12.00 -2.10
CA LEU A 272 7.06 11.12 -2.63
C LEU A 272 8.42 11.78 -2.49
N VAL A 273 9.41 11.00 -2.04
CA VAL A 273 10.78 11.47 -1.84
C VAL A 273 11.76 10.53 -2.58
N PRO A 274 12.36 10.97 -3.72
CA PRO A 274 12.14 12.26 -4.39
C PRO A 274 10.77 12.33 -5.12
N PRO A 275 10.21 13.54 -5.31
CA PRO A 275 8.93 13.69 -6.01
C PRO A 275 9.08 13.35 -7.48
N ILE A 276 8.07 12.67 -8.04
CA ILE A 276 8.03 12.31 -9.45
C ILE A 276 7.33 13.43 -10.22
N LEU A 277 8.07 14.21 -11.00
CA LEU A 277 7.51 15.37 -11.71
C LEU A 277 6.80 14.99 -13.01
N ASP A 278 7.35 14.03 -13.75
CA ASP A 278 6.79 13.47 -14.98
C ASP A 278 6.94 11.96 -14.92
N GLY A 279 5.80 11.28 -14.82
CA GLY A 279 5.66 9.83 -14.75
C GLY A 279 5.23 9.21 -16.07
N GLY A 280 5.24 10.01 -17.14
CA GLY A 280 4.74 9.63 -18.45
C GLY A 280 3.22 9.73 -18.56
N ARG A 281 2.67 8.98 -19.51
CA ARG A 281 1.25 9.01 -19.90
C ARG A 281 0.59 7.65 -19.68
N TYR A 282 -0.74 7.63 -19.61
CA TYR A 282 -1.51 6.40 -19.56
C TYR A 282 -2.69 6.43 -20.52
N PRO A 283 -2.91 5.37 -21.32
CA PRO A 283 -1.98 4.25 -21.53
C PRO A 283 -0.74 4.68 -22.33
N ASP A 284 0.45 4.16 -22.02
CA ASP A 284 1.66 4.31 -22.86
C ASP A 284 1.97 2.99 -23.58
N PRO A 285 1.91 2.93 -24.93
CA PRO A 285 2.24 1.72 -25.69
C PRO A 285 3.72 1.31 -25.69
N GLU A 286 4.62 2.17 -25.23
CA GLU A 286 6.06 1.89 -25.16
C GLU A 286 6.49 1.27 -23.82
N VAL A 287 5.68 1.43 -22.76
CA VAL A 287 5.95 0.82 -21.45
C VAL A 287 5.55 -0.66 -21.48
N ILE A 288 6.48 -1.53 -21.11
CA ILE A 288 6.26 -2.97 -21.00
C ILE A 288 6.19 -3.35 -19.52
N VAL A 289 5.04 -3.90 -19.11
CA VAL A 289 4.85 -4.43 -17.75
C VAL A 289 4.76 -5.96 -17.85
N PRO A 290 5.75 -6.72 -17.34
CA PRO A 290 5.70 -8.18 -17.37
C PRO A 290 4.67 -8.71 -16.35
N THR A 291 3.59 -9.35 -16.81
CA THR A 291 2.52 -9.87 -15.94
C THR A 291 2.53 -11.40 -15.81
N GLY A 292 3.68 -12.06 -15.99
CA GLY A 292 3.78 -13.52 -16.03
C GLY A 292 5.18 -14.07 -15.80
N ALA A 293 5.32 -15.40 -15.84
CA ALA A 293 6.58 -16.08 -15.63
C ALA A 293 7.62 -15.68 -16.70
N GLN A 294 8.80 -15.27 -16.26
CA GLN A 294 9.93 -14.94 -17.12
C GLN A 294 10.70 -16.22 -17.47
N VAL A 295 11.23 -16.30 -18.70
CA VAL A 295 12.01 -17.45 -19.17
C VAL A 295 13.36 -16.98 -19.66
N GLN A 296 14.43 -17.52 -19.10
CA GLN A 296 15.77 -17.29 -19.62
C GLN A 296 15.95 -18.03 -20.94
N LEU A 297 16.33 -17.31 -21.99
CA LEU A 297 16.69 -17.91 -23.28
C LEU A 297 18.17 -18.28 -23.24
N LEU A 298 18.50 -19.57 -23.12
CA LEU A 298 19.90 -20.01 -22.98
C LEU A 298 20.77 -19.65 -24.20
N ASP A 299 20.16 -19.61 -25.39
CA ASP A 299 20.82 -19.20 -26.64
C ASP A 299 20.89 -17.67 -26.83
N SER A 300 20.41 -16.89 -25.84
CA SER A 300 20.50 -15.43 -25.84
C SER A 300 21.67 -14.88 -25.02
N SER A 301 22.60 -15.75 -24.57
CA SER A 301 23.76 -15.30 -23.81
C SER A 301 24.75 -14.57 -24.72
N LEU A 302 24.93 -13.28 -24.46
CA LEU A 302 25.96 -12.47 -25.08
C LEU A 302 27.31 -12.87 -24.49
N SER A 303 28.26 -13.28 -25.35
CA SER A 303 29.66 -13.36 -24.94
C SER A 303 30.23 -11.96 -25.05
N GLY A 304 30.56 -11.37 -23.90
CA GLY A 304 31.28 -10.10 -23.86
C GLY A 304 32.76 -10.32 -24.21
N PRO A 305 33.45 -9.25 -24.66
CA PRO A 305 34.90 -9.25 -24.79
C PRO A 305 35.56 -9.61 -23.44
N THR A 306 36.73 -10.25 -23.51
CA THR A 306 37.54 -10.51 -22.31
C THR A 306 38.09 -9.19 -21.79
N LEU A 307 37.79 -8.87 -20.52
CA LEU A 307 38.33 -7.67 -19.87
C LEU A 307 39.86 -7.73 -19.81
N VAL A 308 40.51 -6.58 -19.93
CA VAL A 308 41.97 -6.48 -19.82
C VAL A 308 42.38 -6.86 -18.39
N PRO A 309 43.31 -7.82 -18.20
CA PRO A 309 43.79 -8.16 -16.86
C PRO A 309 44.52 -6.99 -16.19
N GLY A 310 44.21 -6.73 -14.92
CA GLY A 310 44.82 -5.68 -14.11
C GLY A 310 43.99 -4.39 -14.06
N ASP A 311 44.54 -3.36 -13.42
CA ASP A 311 43.86 -2.08 -13.28
C ASP A 311 43.80 -1.36 -14.63
N SER A 312 42.61 -0.87 -14.97
CA SER A 312 42.38 -0.07 -16.17
C SER A 312 41.48 1.12 -15.86
N GLY A 313 41.57 2.18 -16.67
CA GLY A 313 40.58 3.24 -16.66
C GLY A 313 39.29 2.79 -17.36
N TRP A 314 38.30 3.68 -17.38
CA TRP A 314 37.01 3.43 -18.04
C TRP A 314 37.16 3.15 -19.53
N GLN A 315 36.50 2.08 -19.99
CA GLN A 315 36.54 1.60 -21.36
C GLN A 315 35.17 1.09 -21.76
N ARG A 316 34.80 1.34 -23.02
CA ARG A 316 33.60 0.77 -23.62
C ARG A 316 33.86 -0.68 -24.02
N TYR A 317 33.03 -1.59 -23.53
CA TYR A 317 33.01 -2.99 -23.93
C TYR A 317 31.71 -3.24 -24.69
N GLU A 318 31.82 -3.84 -25.88
CA GLU A 318 30.69 -4.12 -26.76
C GLU A 318 30.63 -5.63 -27.03
N GLY A 319 29.46 -6.25 -26.80
CA GLY A 319 29.23 -7.67 -27.04
C GLY A 319 28.95 -8.01 -28.51
N ASP A 320 29.00 -9.31 -28.82
CA ASP A 320 28.61 -9.83 -30.14
C ASP A 320 27.12 -9.67 -30.41
N TRP A 321 26.73 -9.60 -31.69
CA TRP A 321 25.31 -9.65 -32.09
C TRP A 321 24.72 -11.04 -31.90
N VAL A 322 23.60 -11.13 -31.16
CA VAL A 322 22.85 -12.37 -30.96
C VAL A 322 21.48 -12.28 -31.61
N ALA A 323 21.16 -13.25 -32.46
CA ALA A 323 19.85 -13.35 -33.10
C ALA A 323 18.85 -14.03 -32.15
N ILE A 324 17.73 -13.35 -31.86
CA ILE A 324 16.65 -13.94 -31.07
C ILE A 324 15.60 -14.45 -32.04
N THR A 325 15.48 -15.77 -32.17
CA THR A 325 14.59 -16.41 -33.17
C THR A 325 13.38 -17.11 -32.57
N ASP A 326 13.32 -17.25 -31.24
CA ASP A 326 12.16 -17.85 -30.57
C ASP A 326 10.94 -16.93 -30.73
N PRO A 327 9.88 -17.38 -31.41
CA PRO A 327 8.69 -16.55 -31.65
C PRO A 327 7.92 -16.20 -30.37
N ARG A 328 8.25 -16.83 -29.24
CA ARG A 328 7.64 -16.54 -27.92
C ARG A 328 8.36 -15.40 -27.19
N ALA A 329 9.55 -14.99 -27.65
CA ALA A 329 10.28 -13.89 -27.05
C ALA A 329 9.62 -12.55 -27.45
N VAL A 330 8.93 -11.92 -26.50
CA VAL A 330 8.18 -10.66 -26.75
C VAL A 330 8.84 -9.44 -26.12
N ALA A 331 9.62 -9.65 -25.06
CA ALA A 331 10.37 -8.62 -24.36
C ALA A 331 11.61 -9.23 -23.71
N ALA A 332 12.62 -8.40 -23.46
CA ALA A 332 13.82 -8.75 -22.73
C ALA A 332 14.25 -7.59 -21.83
N LEU A 333 15.14 -7.90 -20.89
CA LEU A 333 15.79 -6.94 -20.02
C LEU A 333 17.31 -7.18 -20.06
N PRO A 334 18.15 -6.13 -20.06
CA PRO A 334 19.59 -6.29 -19.99
C PRO A 334 20.03 -6.70 -18.59
N ILE A 335 20.99 -7.61 -18.53
CA ILE A 335 21.51 -8.16 -17.28
C ILE A 335 23.04 -8.11 -17.31
N ALA A 336 23.65 -7.51 -16.30
CA ALA A 336 25.10 -7.50 -16.11
C ALA A 336 25.52 -8.62 -15.15
N THR A 337 26.43 -9.51 -15.56
CA THR A 337 26.89 -10.65 -14.73
C THR A 337 28.40 -10.79 -14.76
N MET A 338 28.96 -11.35 -13.69
CA MET A 338 30.36 -11.78 -13.64
C MET A 338 30.44 -13.31 -13.67
N ARG A 339 31.22 -13.88 -14.58
CA ARG A 339 31.42 -15.34 -14.68
C ARG A 339 32.50 -15.82 -13.69
N ALA A 340 32.39 -17.09 -13.29
CA ALA A 340 33.29 -17.72 -12.32
C ALA A 340 34.78 -17.62 -12.70
N GLY A 341 35.64 -17.34 -11.73
CA GLY A 341 37.10 -17.28 -11.89
C GLY A 341 37.69 -15.87 -12.07
N ALA A 342 36.85 -14.83 -12.15
CA ALA A 342 37.29 -13.45 -12.07
C ALA A 342 37.80 -13.11 -10.65
N ARG A 343 38.94 -12.42 -10.56
CA ARG A 343 39.51 -11.91 -9.30
C ARG A 343 39.68 -10.40 -9.41
N GLY A 344 39.27 -9.65 -8.40
CA GLY A 344 39.30 -8.19 -8.39
C GLY A 344 37.92 -7.57 -8.61
N SER A 345 37.88 -6.27 -8.89
CA SER A 345 36.66 -5.47 -8.94
C SER A 345 36.35 -5.00 -10.35
N ILE A 346 35.08 -5.08 -10.75
CA ILE A 346 34.57 -4.52 -12.01
C ILE A 346 33.53 -3.44 -11.65
N ARG A 347 33.50 -2.36 -12.43
CA ARG A 347 32.53 -1.27 -12.31
C ARG A 347 31.83 -1.05 -13.66
N PHE A 348 30.54 -0.73 -13.62
CA PHE A 348 29.70 -0.40 -14.76
C PHE A 348 29.15 1.01 -14.57
N ASP A 349 29.29 1.81 -15.61
CA ASP A 349 28.90 3.23 -15.66
C ASP A 349 27.68 3.43 -16.57
N GLU A 350 27.57 2.66 -17.65
CA GLU A 350 26.49 2.78 -18.61
C GLU A 350 26.16 1.40 -19.19
N ILE A 351 24.88 1.11 -19.38
CA ILE A 351 24.40 -0.08 -20.06
C ILE A 351 23.49 0.37 -21.21
N GLU A 352 23.86 0.00 -22.43
CA GLU A 352 23.06 0.24 -23.63
C GLU A 352 22.66 -1.08 -24.27
N VAL A 353 21.52 -1.10 -24.96
CA VAL A 353 21.14 -2.23 -25.82
C VAL A 353 20.86 -1.69 -27.21
N PHE A 354 21.42 -2.34 -28.22
CA PHE A 354 21.15 -2.03 -29.62
C PHE A 354 20.40 -3.18 -30.28
N GLU A 355 19.41 -2.83 -31.10
CA GLU A 355 18.70 -3.74 -31.99
C GLU A 355 19.16 -3.49 -33.43
N HIS A 356 19.49 -4.56 -34.15
CA HIS A 356 19.61 -4.61 -35.60
C HIS A 356 18.35 -5.25 -36.18
N ASP A 357 17.53 -4.43 -36.84
CA ASP A 357 16.43 -4.90 -37.66
C ASP A 357 16.99 -5.50 -38.95
N VAL A 358 16.90 -6.83 -39.05
CA VAL A 358 17.46 -7.60 -40.18
C VAL A 358 16.69 -7.35 -41.48
N ALA A 359 15.41 -6.97 -41.40
CA ALA A 359 14.59 -6.74 -42.58
C ALA A 359 14.85 -5.37 -43.21
N SER A 360 15.04 -4.35 -42.39
CA SER A 360 15.34 -2.98 -42.84
C SER A 360 16.84 -2.63 -42.89
N ASP A 361 17.70 -3.49 -42.32
CA ASP A 361 19.13 -3.26 -42.11
C ASP A 361 19.42 -1.98 -41.30
N THR A 362 18.60 -1.72 -40.29
CA THR A 362 18.74 -0.53 -39.42
C THR A 362 19.20 -0.93 -38.02
N ILE A 363 20.06 -0.11 -37.42
CA ILE A 363 20.54 -0.28 -36.04
C ILE A 363 19.99 0.88 -35.21
N ARG A 364 19.37 0.56 -34.07
CA ARG A 364 18.87 1.56 -33.12
C ARG A 364 19.16 1.17 -31.68
N ARG A 365 19.31 2.17 -30.82
CA ARG A 365 19.40 1.98 -29.37
C ARG A 365 17.99 1.76 -28.82
N VAL A 366 17.78 0.65 -28.12
CA VAL A 366 16.49 0.27 -27.52
C VAL A 366 16.49 0.35 -26.00
N VAL A 367 17.67 0.37 -25.37
CA VAL A 367 17.87 0.66 -23.94
C VAL A 367 19.05 1.61 -23.76
N HIS A 368 18.93 2.53 -22.80
CA HIS A 368 19.98 3.42 -22.33
C HIS A 368 19.81 3.63 -20.82
N ALA A 369 20.70 3.03 -20.05
CA ALA A 369 20.76 3.10 -18.60
C ALA A 369 22.11 3.75 -18.20
N PRO A 370 22.13 5.05 -17.93
CA PRO A 370 23.36 5.78 -17.60
C PRO A 370 23.84 5.55 -16.16
N LEU A 371 23.16 4.69 -15.37
CA LEU A 371 23.54 4.33 -14.00
C LEU A 371 23.85 5.51 -13.06
N GLU A 372 23.24 6.67 -13.29
CA GLU A 372 23.27 7.82 -12.38
C GLU A 372 22.60 7.48 -11.03
N ALA A 373 22.82 8.27 -9.98
CA ALA A 373 22.33 7.97 -8.62
C ALA A 373 20.83 7.58 -8.53
N GLY A 374 19.97 8.23 -9.33
CA GLY A 374 18.53 7.89 -9.41
C GLY A 374 18.24 6.61 -10.19
N ASP A 375 19.06 6.26 -11.18
CA ASP A 375 18.94 5.01 -11.93
C ASP A 375 19.51 3.83 -11.15
N LEU A 376 20.61 4.00 -10.41
CA LEU A 376 21.23 2.95 -9.56
C LEU A 376 20.25 2.30 -8.58
N ALA A 377 19.33 3.09 -8.01
CA ALA A 377 18.34 2.60 -7.06
C ALA A 377 17.40 1.55 -7.70
N LYS A 378 17.25 1.58 -9.02
CA LYS A 378 16.37 0.71 -9.82
C LYS A 378 17.07 -0.56 -10.30
N TRP A 379 18.37 -0.69 -10.05
CA TRP A 379 19.13 -1.90 -10.35
C TRP A 379 19.36 -2.67 -9.05
N TRP A 380 18.95 -3.93 -8.98
CA TRP A 380 19.16 -4.78 -7.82
C TRP A 380 20.01 -6.01 -8.14
N GLU A 381 20.59 -6.54 -7.07
CA GLU A 381 21.35 -7.78 -7.08
C GLU A 381 20.40 -8.96 -7.22
N TRP A 382 20.75 -9.92 -8.06
CA TRP A 382 19.99 -11.15 -8.24
C TRP A 382 20.93 -12.37 -8.43
N GLY A 383 20.44 -13.56 -8.09
CA GLY A 383 21.18 -14.81 -8.23
C GLY A 383 20.42 -16.07 -7.78
N GLU A 384 20.80 -17.24 -8.30
CA GLU A 384 20.36 -18.53 -7.72
C GLU A 384 21.07 -18.73 -6.37
N VAL A 385 20.28 -18.80 -5.30
CA VAL A 385 20.75 -18.91 -3.92
C VAL A 385 21.58 -20.19 -3.73
N ALA A 386 22.90 -20.06 -3.64
CA ALA A 386 23.72 -20.97 -2.84
C ALA A 386 23.73 -20.47 -1.38
N PRO A 387 23.65 -21.36 -0.37
CA PRO A 387 23.42 -20.97 1.02
C PRO A 387 24.55 -20.09 1.56
N GLN A 388 24.23 -18.91 2.11
CA GLN A 388 24.94 -18.02 3.08
C GLN A 388 26.49 -17.92 3.08
N SER A 389 27.22 -18.47 2.12
CA SER A 389 28.68 -18.55 2.12
C SER A 389 29.31 -17.94 0.87
N TYR A 390 28.65 -16.96 0.24
CA TYR A 390 29.23 -16.21 -0.87
C TYR A 390 29.94 -14.95 -0.34
N ALA A 391 31.16 -14.70 -0.82
CA ALA A 391 32.02 -13.57 -0.43
C ALA A 391 32.28 -12.59 -1.60
N GLY A 392 31.37 -12.52 -2.57
CA GLY A 392 31.36 -11.46 -3.56
C GLY A 392 30.57 -10.27 -3.01
N HIS A 393 31.17 -9.08 -3.05
CA HIS A 393 30.51 -7.85 -2.61
C HIS A 393 30.01 -7.08 -3.83
N PHE A 394 28.70 -6.91 -3.90
CA PHE A 394 28.07 -5.96 -4.80
C PHE A 394 28.12 -4.59 -4.15
N THR A 395 28.48 -3.58 -4.93
CA THR A 395 28.63 -2.21 -4.42
C THR A 395 27.88 -1.25 -5.33
N ARG A 396 27.19 -0.28 -4.72
CA ARG A 396 26.79 0.95 -5.39
C ARG A 396 27.78 2.01 -4.96
N ASP A 397 28.58 2.50 -5.89
CA ASP A 397 29.46 3.62 -5.63
C ASP A 397 28.70 4.92 -5.91
N THR A 398 28.68 5.80 -4.91
CA THR A 398 28.10 7.15 -5.02
C THR A 398 29.14 8.13 -4.48
N THR A 399 30.21 8.34 -5.25
CA THR A 399 31.30 9.26 -4.88
C THR A 399 31.09 10.63 -5.52
N ASP A 400 31.68 11.66 -4.94
CA ASP A 400 31.51 13.08 -5.27
C ASP A 400 32.21 13.52 -6.57
N GLY A 401 32.12 12.71 -7.64
CA GLY A 401 32.53 13.08 -9.00
C GLY A 401 34.05 13.11 -9.22
N SER A 402 34.80 12.31 -8.46
CA SER A 402 36.27 12.21 -8.63
C SER A 402 36.77 10.78 -8.86
N GLY A 403 36.27 10.11 -9.91
CA GLY A 403 36.85 8.83 -10.34
C GLY A 403 36.04 7.97 -11.31
N ASP A 404 34.86 8.41 -11.72
CA ASP A 404 33.89 7.71 -12.55
C ASP A 404 34.05 8.02 -14.05
N GLY A 405 33.44 7.21 -14.91
CA GLY A 405 33.71 7.22 -16.35
C GLY A 405 33.05 8.39 -17.07
N ALA A 406 31.81 8.67 -16.68
CA ALA A 406 30.95 9.71 -17.23
C ALA A 406 30.96 11.00 -16.42
N GLY A 407 31.43 10.99 -15.16
CA GLY A 407 31.49 12.18 -14.30
C GLY A 407 30.15 12.53 -13.62
N ASP A 408 29.26 11.57 -13.45
CA ASP A 408 27.94 11.65 -12.81
C ASP A 408 27.92 11.14 -11.35
N GLY A 409 29.05 10.63 -10.86
CA GLY A 409 29.30 10.23 -9.48
C GLY A 409 28.67 8.90 -9.08
N ALA A 410 28.34 8.01 -10.02
CA ALA A 410 27.56 6.81 -9.74
C ALA A 410 28.02 5.58 -10.55
N SER A 411 28.21 4.41 -9.91
CA SER A 411 28.47 3.17 -10.66
C SER A 411 28.00 1.90 -9.94
N LEU A 412 27.69 0.86 -10.73
CA LEU A 412 27.43 -0.49 -10.23
C LEU A 412 28.74 -1.27 -10.15
N GLY A 413 29.04 -1.86 -9.00
CA GLY A 413 30.23 -2.64 -8.76
C GLY A 413 29.97 -4.11 -8.47
N ILE A 414 30.86 -4.96 -8.98
CA ILE A 414 30.94 -6.38 -8.64
C ILE A 414 32.37 -6.68 -8.22
N ASP A 415 32.56 -7.10 -6.97
CA ASP A 415 33.86 -7.52 -6.43
C ASP A 415 33.96 -9.05 -6.41
N GLY A 416 34.97 -9.60 -7.09
CA GLY A 416 35.22 -11.02 -7.22
C GLY A 416 36.35 -11.53 -6.33
N ASP A 417 36.00 -12.34 -5.33
CA ASP A 417 36.95 -13.13 -4.53
C ASP A 417 36.54 -14.61 -4.36
N THR A 418 35.93 -15.23 -5.39
CA THR A 418 35.37 -16.58 -5.22
C THR A 418 35.97 -17.63 -6.16
N ALA A 419 36.46 -18.70 -5.55
CA ALA A 419 37.04 -19.86 -6.22
C ALA A 419 36.00 -20.86 -6.77
N ARG A 420 34.67 -20.65 -6.64
CA ARG A 420 33.61 -21.56 -7.16
C ARG A 420 32.29 -20.84 -7.51
N VAL A 421 31.51 -21.56 -8.33
CA VAL A 421 30.48 -21.16 -9.32
C VAL A 421 29.14 -20.64 -8.77
N GLY A 422 28.61 -19.60 -9.43
CA GLY A 422 27.20 -19.16 -9.47
C GLY A 422 27.03 -18.02 -10.50
N PHE A 423 25.85 -17.90 -11.14
CA PHE A 423 25.50 -16.70 -11.95
C PHE A 423 24.97 -15.63 -10.99
N LEU A 424 25.77 -14.59 -10.74
CA LEU A 424 25.33 -13.44 -9.96
C LEU A 424 25.46 -12.18 -10.80
N GLY A 425 24.55 -11.23 -10.60
CA GLY A 425 24.52 -10.02 -11.41
C GLY A 425 23.60 -8.93 -10.91
N TRP A 426 23.54 -7.88 -11.72
CA TRP A 426 22.62 -6.75 -11.61
C TRP A 426 21.53 -6.86 -12.68
N SER A 427 20.29 -6.52 -12.31
CA SER A 427 19.14 -6.40 -13.22
C SER A 427 18.25 -5.23 -12.81
N SER A 428 17.38 -4.78 -13.71
CA SER A 428 16.37 -3.77 -13.44
C SER A 428 15.06 -4.11 -14.16
N ASP A 429 13.91 -3.90 -13.51
CA ASP A 429 12.58 -4.01 -14.13
C ASP A 429 12.14 -2.71 -14.83
N ASP A 430 12.98 -1.67 -14.84
CA ASP A 430 12.65 -0.39 -15.49
C ASP A 430 13.13 -0.34 -16.95
N HIS A 431 13.93 -1.32 -17.38
CA HIS A 431 14.63 -1.33 -18.68
C HIS A 431 14.17 -2.45 -19.62
N TRP A 432 12.90 -2.85 -19.54
CA TRP A 432 12.31 -3.78 -20.49
C TRP A 432 12.22 -3.17 -21.89
N PHE A 433 12.59 -3.94 -22.90
CA PHE A 433 12.44 -3.57 -24.30
C PHE A 433 11.78 -4.68 -25.11
N ARG A 434 11.07 -4.30 -26.18
CA ARG A 434 10.36 -5.24 -27.05
C ARG A 434 11.38 -6.07 -27.84
N ILE A 435 11.12 -7.36 -27.94
CA ILE A 435 11.84 -8.27 -28.83
C ILE A 435 11.03 -8.50 -30.11
N THR A 436 11.72 -8.46 -31.24
CA THR A 436 11.22 -8.82 -32.56
C THR A 436 11.95 -10.09 -32.99
N PRO A 437 11.29 -11.26 -32.98
CA PRO A 437 11.90 -12.50 -33.43
C PRO A 437 12.46 -12.38 -34.85
N GLY A 438 13.74 -12.73 -35.01
CA GLY A 438 14.52 -12.57 -36.25
C GLY A 438 15.50 -11.40 -36.23
N ASN A 439 15.27 -10.39 -35.38
CA ASN A 439 16.24 -9.30 -35.17
C ASN A 439 17.44 -9.77 -34.35
N ARG A 440 18.51 -8.97 -34.39
CA ARG A 440 19.72 -9.19 -33.59
C ARG A 440 19.85 -8.12 -32.52
N TYR A 441 20.42 -8.49 -31.39
CA TYR A 441 20.63 -7.60 -30.25
C TYR A 441 22.07 -7.69 -29.75
N ARG A 442 22.56 -6.58 -29.20
CA ARG A 442 23.85 -6.51 -28.50
C ARG A 442 23.77 -5.56 -27.32
N ILE A 443 24.63 -5.79 -26.33
CA ILE A 443 24.86 -4.90 -25.19
C ILE A 443 26.20 -4.20 -25.43
#